data_AF-A0A959Q9S6-F1
#
_entry.id   AF-A0A959Q9S6-F1
#
_cell.length_a   1.000
_cell.length_b   1.000
_cell.length_c   1.000
_cell.angle_alpha   90.00
_cell.angle_beta   90.00
_cell.angle_gamma   90.00
#
_symmetry.space_group_name_H-M   'P 1'
#
loop_
_entity.id
_entity.type
_entity.pdbx_description
1 polymer ?
#
loop_
_entity_poly.entity_id
_entity_poly.type
_entity_poly.pdbx_seq_one_letter_code
_entity_poly.pdbx_strand_id
1 'polypeptide(L)' 'DQALEAQKERGRKATHREVGDWTVVREGSEVQFVGYDQLAVDETRVLKYRTVKTAKGAEYQVVLNETPFY' A
#
# COMPACT_ATOMS: atom_id res chain seq x y z
N ASP A 1 -6.21 -6.98 36.14
CA ASP A 1 -6.91 -6.02 35.24
C ASP A 1 -5.99 -5.07 34.47
N GLN A 2 -5.03 -4.39 35.12
CA GLN A 2 -4.09 -3.49 34.41
C GLN A 2 -3.29 -4.14 33.26
N ALA A 3 -2.87 -5.40 33.41
CA ALA A 3 -2.11 -6.11 32.37
C ALA A 3 -2.94 -6.41 31.11
N LEU A 4 -4.24 -6.68 31.28
CA LEU A 4 -5.17 -6.94 30.18
C LEU A 4 -5.48 -5.66 29.41
N GLU A 5 -5.71 -4.55 30.11
CA GLU A 5 -5.91 -3.24 29.47
C GLU A 5 -4.65 -2.77 28.73
N ALA A 6 -3.46 -2.97 29.30
CA ALA A 6 -2.19 -2.69 28.62
C ALA A 6 -1.98 -3.57 27.37
N GLN A 7 -2.43 -4.83 27.40
CA GLN A 7 -2.40 -5.71 26.22
C GLN A 7 -3.38 -5.26 25.14
N LYS A 8 -4.60 -4.85 25.52
CA LYS A 8 -5.60 -4.28 24.59
C LYS A 8 -5.11 -2.98 23.96
N GLU A 9 -4.50 -2.08 24.73
CA GLU A 9 -3.91 -0.84 24.22
C GLU A 9 -2.74 -1.11 23.26
N ARG A 10 -1.87 -2.09 23.57
CA ARG A 10 -0.80 -2.50 22.64
C ARG A 10 -1.38 -3.04 21.34
N GLY A 11 -2.45 -3.83 21.39
CA GLY A 11 -3.17 -4.30 20.21
C GLY A 11 -3.68 -3.14 19.36
N ARG A 12 -4.32 -2.13 19.98
CA ARG A 12 -4.84 -0.94 19.30
C ARG A 12 -3.73 -0.09 18.68
N LYS A 13 -2.62 0.15 19.39
CA LYS A 13 -1.46 0.90 18.87
C LYS A 13 -0.76 0.17 17.73
N ALA A 14 -0.72 -1.17 17.75
CA ALA A 14 -0.14 -1.96 16.68
C ALA A 14 -0.94 -1.86 15.36
N THR A 15 -2.21 -1.47 15.41
CA THR A 15 -3.06 -1.29 14.21
C THR A 15 -3.11 0.16 13.72
N HIS A 16 -2.48 1.11 14.40
CA HIS A 16 -2.53 2.51 13.97
C HIS A 16 -1.70 2.69 12.70
N ARG A 17 -2.39 3.02 11.61
CA ARG A 17 -1.85 3.22 10.27
C ARG A 17 -2.37 4.55 9.75
N GLU A 18 -1.47 5.49 9.51
CA GLU A 18 -1.81 6.77 8.90
C GLU A 18 -1.59 6.64 7.40
N VAL A 19 -2.67 6.76 6.62
CA VAL A 19 -2.63 6.65 5.17
C VAL A 19 -2.65 8.06 4.58
N GLY A 20 -1.56 8.43 3.92
CA GLY A 20 -1.47 9.72 3.22
C GLY A 20 -2.25 9.73 1.90
N ASP A 21 -2.39 10.92 1.35
CA ASP A 21 -3.04 11.15 0.07
C ASP A 21 -2.20 10.60 -1.10
N TRP A 22 -2.87 10.34 -2.22
CA TRP A 22 -2.21 9.92 -3.45
C TRP A 22 -1.50 11.10 -4.10
N THR A 23 -0.21 10.94 -4.35
CA THR A 23 0.53 11.79 -5.28
C THR A 23 0.43 11.19 -6.67
N VAL A 24 -0.20 11.91 -7.60
CA VAL A 24 -0.33 11.50 -9.00
C VAL A 24 0.98 11.81 -9.71
N VAL A 25 1.56 10.79 -10.36
CA VAL A 25 2.78 10.91 -11.17
C VAL A 25 2.42 11.02 -12.64
N ARG A 26 1.37 10.32 -13.07
CA ARG A 26 0.87 10.32 -14.45
C ARG A 26 -0.66 10.34 -14.44
N GLU A 27 -1.24 11.29 -15.18
CA GLU A 27 -2.68 11.38 -15.38
C GLU A 27 -3.16 10.43 -16.48
N GLY A 28 -4.43 10.01 -16.42
CA GLY A 28 -5.12 9.38 -17.55
C GLY A 28 -4.68 7.96 -17.92
N SER A 29 -4.05 7.21 -17.03
CA SER A 29 -3.71 5.81 -17.29
C SER A 29 -4.62 4.88 -16.49
N GLU A 30 -5.36 4.01 -17.18
CA GLU A 30 -6.09 2.91 -16.53
C GLU A 30 -5.10 1.86 -16.01
N VAL A 31 -5.48 1.15 -14.95
CA VAL A 31 -4.72 0.02 -14.41
C VAL A 31 -5.16 -1.24 -15.16
N GLN A 32 -4.22 -1.88 -15.84
CA GLN A 32 -4.41 -3.15 -16.52
C GLN A 32 -3.87 -4.29 -15.63
N PHE A 33 -4.75 -5.21 -15.25
CA PHE A 33 -4.35 -6.44 -14.59
C PHE A 33 -4.11 -7.53 -15.65
N VAL A 34 -2.90 -8.09 -15.68
CA VAL A 34 -2.49 -9.13 -16.64
C VAL A 34 -2.14 -10.46 -15.98
N GLY A 35 -2.38 -10.59 -14.68
CA GLY A 35 -1.95 -11.74 -13.86
C GLY A 35 -2.66 -13.06 -14.16
N TYR A 36 -3.67 -13.07 -15.03
CA TYR A 36 -4.29 -14.31 -15.52
C TYR A 36 -3.40 -15.05 -16.53
N ASP A 37 -2.76 -14.30 -17.43
CA ASP A 37 -1.97 -14.85 -18.53
C ASP A 37 -0.46 -14.69 -18.32
N GLN A 38 -0.05 -13.67 -17.55
CA GLN A 38 1.34 -13.29 -17.37
C GLN A 38 1.74 -13.38 -15.90
N LEU A 39 2.86 -14.03 -15.62
CA LEU A 39 3.46 -14.08 -14.28
C LEU A 39 4.45 -12.93 -14.02
N ALA A 40 4.89 -12.25 -15.09
CA ALA A 40 5.85 -11.16 -15.03
C ALA A 40 5.55 -10.13 -16.13
N VAL A 41 5.92 -8.88 -15.87
CA VAL A 41 5.83 -7.76 -16.81
C VAL A 41 7.19 -7.06 -16.78
N ASP A 42 7.86 -6.99 -17.93
CA ASP A 42 9.23 -6.46 -18.02
C ASP A 42 9.28 -4.93 -17.87
N GLU A 43 8.25 -4.23 -18.36
CA GLU A 43 8.15 -2.77 -18.30
C GLU A 43 6.78 -2.32 -17.84
N THR A 44 6.75 -1.42 -16.85
CA THR A 44 5.51 -0.83 -16.33
C THR A 44 5.81 0.57 -15.79
N ARG A 45 4.76 1.37 -15.58
CA ARG A 45 4.85 2.78 -15.20
C ARG A 45 4.11 3.01 -13.90
N VAL A 46 4.73 3.79 -13.03
CA VAL A 46 4.07 4.31 -11.83
C VAL A 46 3.04 5.37 -12.22
N LEU A 47 1.82 5.17 -11.78
CA LEU A 47 0.71 6.11 -11.97
C LEU A 47 0.56 7.06 -10.79
N LYS A 48 0.61 6.49 -9.58
CA LYS A 48 0.50 7.23 -8.33
C LYS A 48 1.14 6.44 -7.21
N TYR A 49 1.59 7.16 -6.20
CA TYR A 49 2.08 6.56 -4.96
C TYR A 49 1.48 7.28 -3.76
N ARG A 50 1.49 6.63 -2.60
CA ARG A 50 1.17 7.26 -1.32
C ARG A 50 2.07 6.73 -0.23
N THR A 51 2.32 7.58 0.76
CA THR A 51 3.02 7.18 1.98
C THR A 51 2.02 6.65 2.99
N VAL A 52 2.40 5.58 3.65
CA VAL A 52 1.67 4.97 4.75
C VAL A 52 2.60 4.93 5.95
N LYS A 53 2.28 5.66 7.02
CA LYS A 53 3.05 5.58 8.26
C LYS A 53 2.46 4.48 9.14
N THR A 54 3.32 3.56 9.56
CA THR A 54 2.98 2.48 10.49
C THR A 54 3.86 2.60 11.74
N ALA A 55 3.57 1.80 12.77
CA ALA A 55 4.44 1.70 13.94
C ALA A 55 5.87 1.21 13.60
N LYS A 56 6.09 0.62 12.41
CA LYS A 56 7.40 0.12 11.95
C LYS A 56 8.17 1.12 11.10
N GLY A 57 7.54 2.23 10.69
CA GLY A 57 8.15 3.25 9.83
C GLY A 57 7.23 3.69 8.69
N ALA A 58 7.81 4.41 7.73
CA ALA A 58 7.10 4.82 6.52
C ALA A 58 7.21 3.74 5.44
N GLU A 59 6.06 3.31 4.93
CA GLU A 59 5.91 2.42 3.78
C GLU A 59 5.38 3.22 2.58
N TYR A 60 5.70 2.77 1.38
CA TYR A 60 5.18 3.36 0.15
C TYR A 60 4.29 2.35 -0.57
N GLN A 61 3.09 2.78 -0.92
CA GLN A 61 2.21 2.04 -1.81
C GLN A 61 2.24 2.67 -3.18
N VAL A 62 2.38 1.85 -4.21
CA VAL A 62 2.54 2.29 -5.59
C VAL A 62 1.46 1.63 -6.45
N VAL A 63 0.90 2.37 -7.40
CA VAL A 63 -0.02 1.85 -8.41
C VAL A 63 0.71 1.88 -9.75
N LEU A 64 0.73 0.73 -10.40
CA LEU A 64 1.32 0.52 -11.71
C LEU A 64 0.23 0.52 -12.78
N ASN A 65 0.55 0.94 -14.00
CA ASN A 65 -0.41 0.91 -15.11
C ASN A 65 -0.66 -0.51 -15.62
N GLU A 66 0.29 -1.41 -15.45
CA GLU A 66 0.18 -2.82 -15.80
C GLU A 66 0.82 -3.68 -14.70
N THR A 67 0.13 -4.70 -14.22
CA THR A 67 0.62 -5.56 -13.13
C THR A 67 0.07 -6.98 -13.21
N PRO A 68 0.90 -8.02 -12.97
CA PRO A 68 0.44 -9.38 -12.78
C PRO A 68 0.05 -9.69 -11.32
N PHE A 69 0.29 -8.76 -10.39
CA PHE A 69 0.04 -8.96 -8.96
C PHE A 69 -1.41 -8.68 -8.59
N TYR A 70 -2.02 -9.66 -7.90
CA TYR A 70 -3.34 -9.57 -7.26
C TYR A 70 -3.21 -9.31 -5.76
#